data_AF-A0A3N4ST84-F1
#
_entry.id   AF-A0A3N4ST84-F1
#
_cell.length_a   1.000
_cell.length_b   1.000
_cell.length_c   1.000
_cell.angle_alpha   90.00
_cell.angle_beta   90.00
_cell.angle_gamma   90.00
#
_symmetry.space_group_name_H-M   'P 1'
#
loop_
_entity.id
_entity.type
_entity.pdbx_description
1 polymer ?
#
loop_
_entity_poly.entity_id
_entity_poly.type
_entity_poly.pdbx_seq_one_letter_code
_entity_poly.pdbx_strand_id
1 'polypeptide(L)'
;MIAFALRLAVSGGREAVARLVMIAAAVAVGVALLLSAFASMNAVERSNQRQMWLDTGAASRTERASVAPLWWRPHGDYYDGSSLTEVDVAATGPDSPVPPGLAHLPAPGEYYASPALARLIRDTPAGQLGNRFPGRLAGTIGDAALPSPGSLIAVIGRTPAQVRSEPQARAVTTIAIALPPTCDNACYAEVMHGDARTLILSVVASALIFPVLIFIGTATRLSAATREQRYAAMRLAGATPRQVSVIAAVESTLAAAAGTVAGFGLYAALRPLVATVSFTGQRFFLSDLTLGASQVLAVGLGVPVAAAIAARLALRRVTVSPLGVTRRVTPRPPRAWRLIPLLAGLAELAYFIGRRPATGNGQAAAYLPGFLIVMLGLVIAGPWLTMTVARAVARRTRRPAALIAVRRLADDPKAGFRAVSGLVLALFVTTATVSIIGTINHYRGTLDGDPQTRTVIETGDVGRAPLAGGVPARLLAEVRAIPGVRGSAVVHANPDGIGKVVHRRVHPGDPPPDAPALVTCSDLAQTPMVGRCPAGASVTAVDRYAFVGLQSHPSLPWPAAAISTAAVAKLPVQLVYVATDGSTASMERVRTLLSTAYPHHQARAVGDYGTDLQQELASWRQLANVVL
;
A
#
# COMPACT_ATOMS: atom_id res chain seq x y z
N MET A 1 -39.15 -24.29 23.69
CA MET A 1 -38.42 -24.73 22.47
C MET A 1 -36.95 -24.31 22.46
N ILE A 2 -36.61 -23.04 22.67
CA ILE A 2 -35.20 -22.56 22.64
C ILE A 2 -34.35 -23.22 23.74
N ALA A 3 -34.84 -23.30 24.98
CA ALA A 3 -34.15 -23.98 26.09
C ALA A 3 -33.91 -25.49 25.84
N PHE A 4 -34.88 -26.17 25.21
CA PHE A 4 -34.75 -27.57 24.82
C PHE A 4 -33.69 -27.75 23.71
N ALA A 5 -33.69 -26.86 22.70
CA ALA A 5 -32.68 -26.85 21.65
C ALA A 5 -31.27 -26.59 22.20
N LEU A 6 -31.12 -25.67 23.15
CA LEU A 6 -29.86 -25.39 23.86
C LEU A 6 -29.33 -26.63 24.59
N ARG A 7 -30.18 -27.32 25.37
CA ARG A 7 -29.79 -28.57 26.04
C ARG A 7 -29.38 -29.64 25.04
N LEU A 8 -30.16 -29.83 23.98
CA LEU A 8 -29.91 -30.86 22.95
C LEU A 8 -28.61 -30.62 22.16
N ALA A 9 -28.23 -29.35 21.98
CA ALA A 9 -27.00 -28.95 21.31
C ALA A 9 -25.75 -29.40 22.09
N VAL A 10 -25.82 -29.34 23.42
CA VAL A 10 -24.68 -29.60 24.32
C VAL A 10 -24.70 -31.06 24.81
N SER A 11 -25.86 -31.70 24.92
CA SER A 11 -26.02 -33.06 25.47
C SER A 11 -25.94 -34.18 24.42
N GLY A 12 -25.55 -33.88 23.18
CA GLY A 12 -25.55 -34.81 22.05
C GLY A 12 -24.35 -35.78 21.96
N GLY A 13 -23.51 -35.86 22.99
CA GLY A 13 -22.29 -36.69 23.01
C GLY A 13 -21.07 -36.07 22.32
N ARG A 14 -19.93 -36.78 22.31
CA ARG A 14 -18.62 -36.28 21.83
C ARG A 14 -18.65 -35.82 20.38
N GLU A 15 -19.42 -36.50 19.53
CA GLU A 15 -19.51 -36.17 18.10
C GLU A 15 -20.27 -34.85 17.85
N ALA A 16 -21.26 -34.52 18.70
CA ALA A 16 -21.97 -33.25 18.64
C ALA A 16 -21.07 -32.09 19.08
N VAL A 17 -20.31 -32.28 20.16
CA VAL A 17 -19.36 -31.29 20.67
C VAL A 17 -18.22 -31.04 19.68
N ALA A 18 -17.58 -32.09 19.16
CA ALA A 18 -16.49 -31.96 18.18
C ALA A 18 -16.92 -31.14 16.94
N ARG A 19 -18.15 -31.38 16.46
CA ARG A 19 -18.72 -30.63 15.34
C ARG A 19 -18.99 -29.16 15.70
N LEU A 20 -19.53 -28.89 16.88
CA LEU A 20 -19.79 -27.53 17.35
C LEU A 20 -18.48 -26.75 17.49
N VAL A 21 -17.43 -27.39 17.99
CA VAL A 21 -16.06 -26.84 18.06
C VAL A 21 -15.52 -26.55 16.67
N MET A 22 -15.65 -27.46 15.71
CA MET A 22 -15.18 -27.22 14.33
C MET A 22 -15.87 -26.01 13.67
N ILE A 23 -17.18 -25.85 13.86
CA ILE A 23 -17.92 -24.68 13.34
C ILE A 23 -17.47 -23.42 14.06
N ALA A 24 -17.41 -23.45 15.39
CA ALA A 24 -16.99 -22.31 16.18
C ALA A 24 -15.57 -21.87 15.80
N ALA A 25 -14.65 -22.81 15.57
CA ALA A 25 -13.29 -22.54 15.11
C ALA A 25 -13.27 -21.91 13.71
N ALA A 26 -14.03 -22.46 12.75
CA ALA A 26 -14.13 -21.88 11.40
C ALA A 26 -14.71 -20.46 11.42
N VAL A 27 -15.75 -20.23 12.25
CA VAL A 27 -16.34 -18.91 12.44
C VAL A 27 -15.35 -17.97 13.16
N ALA A 28 -14.61 -18.46 14.15
CA ALA A 28 -13.61 -17.66 14.88
C ALA A 28 -12.51 -17.16 13.96
N VAL A 29 -11.98 -18.02 13.07
CA VAL A 29 -10.99 -17.63 12.07
C VAL A 29 -11.57 -16.60 11.10
N GLY A 30 -12.77 -16.84 10.56
CA GLY A 30 -13.43 -15.90 9.65
C GLY A 30 -13.70 -14.54 10.31
N VAL A 31 -14.18 -14.53 11.54
CA VAL A 31 -14.41 -13.30 12.32
C VAL A 31 -13.10 -12.60 12.63
N ALA A 32 -12.06 -13.30 13.05
CA ALA A 32 -10.75 -12.68 13.34
C ALA A 32 -10.16 -12.01 12.08
N LEU A 33 -10.23 -12.66 10.92
CA LEU A 33 -9.80 -12.08 9.64
C LEU A 33 -10.62 -10.83 9.27
N LEU A 34 -11.94 -10.88 9.46
CA LEU A 34 -12.83 -9.75 9.22
C LEU A 34 -12.50 -8.56 10.13
N LEU A 35 -12.27 -8.82 11.43
CA LEU A 35 -11.91 -7.79 12.40
C LEU A 35 -10.53 -7.20 12.11
N SER A 36 -9.54 -8.02 11.72
CA SER A 36 -8.23 -7.54 11.29
C SER A 36 -8.34 -6.60 10.09
N ALA A 37 -9.18 -6.93 9.09
CA ALA A 37 -9.39 -6.05 7.95
C ALA A 37 -9.99 -4.69 8.36
N PHE A 38 -11.02 -4.68 9.21
CA PHE A 38 -11.60 -3.42 9.71
C PHE A 38 -10.61 -2.62 10.56
N ALA A 39 -9.86 -3.28 11.42
CA ALA A 39 -8.85 -2.64 12.26
C ALA A 39 -7.75 -2.00 11.43
N SER A 40 -7.24 -2.69 10.40
CA SER A 40 -6.24 -2.14 9.48
C SER A 40 -6.79 -0.92 8.73
N MET A 41 -8.05 -0.96 8.26
CA MET A 41 -8.68 0.19 7.61
C MET A 41 -8.77 1.40 8.55
N ASN A 42 -9.19 1.18 9.80
CA ASN A 42 -9.25 2.25 10.79
C ASN A 42 -7.85 2.76 11.15
N ALA A 43 -6.83 1.90 11.16
CA ALA A 43 -5.46 2.28 11.44
C ALA A 43 -4.86 3.14 10.32
N VAL A 44 -5.08 2.77 9.06
CA VAL A 44 -4.76 3.62 7.90
C VAL A 44 -5.54 4.94 7.97
N GLU A 45 -6.79 4.90 8.44
CA GLU A 45 -7.60 6.11 8.60
C GLU A 45 -6.90 7.13 9.51
N ARG A 46 -6.56 6.66 10.73
CA ARG A 46 -5.90 7.46 11.77
C ARG A 46 -4.50 7.88 11.39
N SER A 47 -3.72 6.99 10.78
CA SER A 47 -2.36 7.27 10.32
C SER A 47 -2.34 8.51 9.41
N ASN A 48 -3.19 8.54 8.38
CA ASN A 48 -3.18 9.70 7.47
C ASN A 48 -3.70 10.96 8.17
N GLN A 49 -4.67 10.83 9.08
CA GLN A 49 -5.15 12.00 9.83
C GLN A 49 -4.03 12.69 10.61
N ARG A 50 -3.08 11.92 11.14
CA ARG A 50 -1.91 12.44 11.88
C ARG A 50 -0.83 13.06 11.01
N GLN A 51 -0.90 12.92 9.68
CA GLN A 51 0.04 13.55 8.75
C GLN A 51 -0.53 14.75 7.99
N MET A 52 -1.84 15.01 8.09
CA MET A 52 -2.49 16.10 7.33
C MET A 52 -1.87 17.48 7.61
N TRP A 53 -1.34 17.69 8.80
CA TRP A 53 -0.69 18.94 9.17
C TRP A 53 0.58 19.25 8.36
N LEU A 54 1.23 18.23 7.78
CA LEU A 54 2.41 18.42 6.91
C LEU A 54 2.04 19.16 5.61
N ASP A 55 0.79 19.05 5.17
CA ASP A 55 0.26 19.75 3.98
C ASP A 55 -0.14 21.20 4.27
N THR A 56 0.20 21.74 5.45
CA THR A 56 0.00 23.16 5.75
C THR A 56 0.73 24.01 4.70
N GLY A 57 0.08 25.07 4.22
CA GLY A 57 0.62 25.93 3.15
C GLY A 57 0.40 25.40 1.73
N ALA A 58 -0.01 24.12 1.55
CA ALA A 58 -0.69 23.71 0.32
C ALA A 58 -1.99 24.50 0.18
N ALA A 59 -2.56 24.59 -1.03
CA ALA A 59 -3.78 25.34 -1.31
C ALA A 59 -5.01 24.67 -0.64
N SER A 60 -5.09 24.72 0.68
CA SER A 60 -6.14 24.13 1.50
C SER A 60 -6.56 25.15 2.56
N ARG A 61 -7.68 25.79 2.23
CA ARG A 61 -8.57 26.64 3.04
C ARG A 61 -8.12 28.05 3.44
N THR A 62 -9.11 28.92 3.29
CA THR A 62 -9.18 30.38 3.44
C THR A 62 -9.43 30.85 4.88
N GLU A 63 -9.25 29.98 5.88
CA GLU A 63 -9.42 30.35 7.29
C GLU A 63 -8.25 31.23 7.72
N ARG A 64 -8.41 32.54 7.52
CA ARG A 64 -7.54 33.56 8.08
C ARG A 64 -7.91 33.73 9.55
N ALA A 65 -7.10 33.21 10.44
CA ALA A 65 -7.16 33.58 11.84
C ALA A 65 -6.49 34.95 12.03
N SER A 66 -7.01 35.75 12.94
CA SER A 66 -6.38 37.03 13.35
C SER A 66 -5.22 36.76 14.30
N VAL A 67 -4.20 36.04 13.83
CA VAL A 67 -2.98 35.68 14.58
C VAL A 67 -1.73 36.03 13.78
N ALA A 68 -0.59 36.17 14.46
CA ALA A 68 0.69 36.37 13.78
C ALA A 68 1.00 35.17 12.85
N PRO A 69 1.25 35.39 11.55
CA PRO A 69 1.53 34.30 10.62
C PRO A 69 2.75 33.45 11.01
N LEU A 70 2.70 32.16 10.74
CA LEU A 70 3.84 31.26 10.80
C LEU A 70 4.40 31.10 9.39
N TRP A 71 5.71 31.27 9.19
CA TRP A 71 6.33 30.80 7.95
C TRP A 71 6.46 29.28 8.00
N TRP A 72 6.05 28.63 6.91
CA TRP A 72 5.97 27.19 6.78
C TRP A 72 6.66 26.74 5.49
N ARG A 73 7.64 25.85 5.58
CA ARG A 73 8.27 25.21 4.43
C ARG A 73 8.49 23.71 4.71
N PRO A 74 7.62 22.84 4.17
CA PRO A 74 7.85 21.41 4.20
C PRO A 74 8.86 21.04 3.12
N HIS A 75 9.74 20.09 3.44
CA HIS A 75 10.69 19.49 2.51
C HIS A 75 11.07 18.06 2.94
N GLY A 76 11.58 17.28 1.98
CA GLY A 76 12.07 15.93 2.24
C GLY A 76 13.58 15.90 2.38
N ASP A 77 14.08 14.89 3.07
CA ASP A 77 15.46 14.41 3.07
C ASP A 77 15.44 12.87 3.09
N TYR A 78 16.61 12.23 2.98
CA TYR A 78 16.74 10.79 3.07
C TYR A 78 17.90 10.38 3.98
N TYR A 79 17.73 9.26 4.67
CA TYR A 79 18.81 8.59 5.38
C TYR A 79 18.72 7.08 5.17
N ASP A 80 19.77 6.49 4.59
CA ASP A 80 19.88 5.05 4.32
C ASP A 80 18.64 4.49 3.60
N GLY A 81 18.18 5.22 2.58
CA GLY A 81 16.99 4.89 1.81
C GLY A 81 15.65 5.02 2.56
N SER A 82 15.64 5.60 3.76
CA SER A 82 14.43 5.95 4.49
C SER A 82 14.08 7.43 4.27
N SER A 83 12.84 7.70 3.87
CA SER A 83 12.31 9.06 3.72
C SER A 83 12.25 9.75 5.08
N LEU A 84 12.74 11.00 5.11
CA LEU A 84 12.73 11.88 6.26
C LEU A 84 11.97 13.15 5.87
N THR A 85 11.02 13.56 6.70
CA THR A 85 10.24 14.78 6.45
C THR A 85 10.68 15.88 7.40
N GLU A 86 11.03 17.04 6.84
CA GLU A 86 11.45 18.21 7.60
C GLU A 86 10.51 19.39 7.34
N VAL A 87 10.14 20.10 8.40
CA VAL A 87 9.35 21.31 8.31
C VAL A 87 10.12 22.47 8.91
N ASP A 88 10.62 23.37 8.07
CA ASP A 88 11.18 24.64 8.54
C ASP A 88 10.03 25.56 8.94
N VAL A 89 10.08 26.06 10.17
CA VAL A 89 9.09 26.98 10.72
C VAL A 89 9.75 28.26 11.24
N ALA A 90 9.12 29.41 11.01
CA ALA A 90 9.55 30.67 11.62
C ALA A 90 8.35 31.50 12.08
N ALA A 91 8.18 31.58 13.41
CA ALA A 91 7.10 32.36 14.03
C ALA A 91 7.30 33.85 13.75
N THR A 92 6.20 34.58 13.53
CA THR A 92 6.24 36.06 13.46
C THR A 92 5.66 36.74 14.69
N GLY A 93 5.07 35.97 15.61
CA GLY A 93 4.56 36.44 16.90
C GLY A 93 4.25 35.29 17.87
N PRO A 94 3.89 35.60 19.12
CA PRO A 94 3.67 34.61 20.18
C PRO A 94 2.39 33.77 19.99
N ASP A 95 1.44 34.25 19.19
CA ASP A 95 0.16 33.62 18.86
C ASP A 95 0.21 32.85 17.53
N SER A 96 1.40 32.71 16.92
CA SER A 96 1.57 31.88 15.73
C SER A 96 1.12 30.44 15.96
N PRO A 97 0.43 29.81 14.99
CA PRO A 97 -0.17 28.50 15.17
C PRO A 97 0.87 27.40 15.44
N VAL A 98 0.62 26.54 16.43
CA VAL A 98 1.51 25.44 16.81
C VAL A 98 1.03 24.13 16.16
N PRO A 99 1.91 23.36 15.47
CA PRO A 99 1.56 22.03 14.96
C PRO A 99 1.14 21.06 16.07
N PRO A 100 0.32 20.05 15.76
CA PRO A 100 -0.03 19.02 16.74
C PRO A 100 1.22 18.32 17.27
N GLY A 101 1.16 17.82 18.51
CA GLY A 101 2.26 17.06 19.11
C GLY A 101 3.47 17.89 19.57
N LEU A 102 3.45 19.23 19.40
CA LEU A 102 4.44 20.16 19.94
C LEU A 102 3.83 20.97 21.09
N ALA A 103 4.63 21.27 22.11
CA ALA A 103 4.22 22.13 23.22
C ALA A 103 4.29 23.62 22.88
N HIS A 104 5.28 24.00 22.06
CA HIS A 104 5.51 25.35 21.55
C HIS A 104 6.31 25.27 20.25
N LEU A 105 6.33 26.35 19.47
CA LEU A 105 7.14 26.45 18.26
C LEU A 105 8.64 26.50 18.63
N PRO A 106 9.52 25.76 17.91
CA PRO A 106 10.96 25.82 18.15
C PRO A 106 11.50 27.22 17.84
N ALA A 107 12.39 27.74 18.70
CA ALA A 107 13.12 28.96 18.41
C ALA A 107 14.14 28.75 17.28
N PRO A 108 14.65 29.80 16.62
CA PRO A 108 15.74 29.67 15.66
C PRO A 108 16.94 28.93 16.27
N GLY A 109 17.38 27.85 15.62
CA GLY A 109 18.46 26.99 16.14
C GLY A 109 17.98 25.93 17.15
N GLU A 110 16.68 25.74 17.29
CA GLU A 110 16.08 24.59 17.97
C GLU A 110 15.31 23.73 16.98
N TYR A 111 15.16 22.44 17.29
CA TYR A 111 14.30 21.56 16.51
C TYR A 111 13.60 20.54 17.40
N TYR A 112 12.42 20.11 16.95
CA TYR A 112 11.75 18.92 17.45
C TYR A 112 11.99 17.77 16.48
N ALA A 113 12.13 16.56 17.01
CA ALA A 113 12.24 15.35 16.21
C ALA A 113 11.28 14.28 16.71
N SER A 114 10.73 13.47 15.81
CA SER A 114 10.02 12.24 16.18
C SER A 114 10.89 11.34 17.08
N PRO A 115 10.31 10.50 17.97
CA PRO A 115 11.10 9.63 18.83
C PRO A 115 12.05 8.69 18.09
N ALA A 116 11.66 8.24 16.88
CA ALA A 116 12.52 7.42 16.03
C ALA A 116 13.70 8.23 15.47
N LEU A 117 13.46 9.43 14.93
CA LEU A 117 14.52 10.29 14.43
C LEU A 117 15.47 10.77 15.53
N ALA A 118 14.95 11.10 16.72
CA ALA A 118 15.77 11.51 17.86
C ALA A 118 16.71 10.40 18.35
N ARG A 119 16.30 9.13 18.23
CA ARG A 119 17.20 7.97 18.47
C ARG A 119 18.20 7.83 17.34
N LEU A 120 17.74 7.90 16.09
CA LEU A 120 18.61 7.79 14.91
C LEU A 120 19.72 8.85 14.90
N ILE A 121 19.42 10.11 15.18
CA ILE A 121 20.41 11.20 15.28
C ILE A 121 21.44 10.93 16.38
N ARG A 122 21.03 10.30 17.49
CA ARG A 122 21.91 10.00 18.63
C ARG A 122 22.85 8.84 18.34
N ASP A 123 22.34 7.82 17.67
CA ASP A 123 23.05 6.56 17.43
C ASP A 123 23.93 6.63 16.16
N THR A 124 23.67 7.60 15.27
CA THR A 124 24.41 7.82 14.03
C THR A 124 25.53 8.85 14.20
N PRO A 125 26.73 8.65 13.60
CA PRO A 125 27.79 9.64 13.60
C PRO A 125 27.32 11.01 13.08
N ALA A 126 27.70 12.09 13.75
CA ALA A 126 27.22 13.45 13.43
C ALA A 126 27.46 13.85 11.96
N GLY A 127 28.60 13.46 11.38
CA GLY A 127 28.92 13.71 9.98
C GLY A 127 28.06 12.96 8.95
N GLN A 128 27.24 11.99 9.36
CA GLN A 128 26.32 11.26 8.49
C GLN A 128 24.88 11.75 8.61
N LEU A 129 24.47 12.30 9.75
CA LEU A 129 23.09 12.76 9.95
C LEU A 129 23.00 13.97 10.87
N GLY A 130 23.56 13.90 12.08
CA GLY A 130 23.36 14.92 13.12
C GLY A 130 23.71 16.36 12.68
N ASN A 131 24.73 16.53 11.85
CA ASN A 131 25.15 17.85 11.35
C ASN A 131 24.11 18.53 10.43
N ARG A 132 23.13 17.78 9.89
CA ARG A 132 22.03 18.35 9.09
C ARG A 132 21.05 19.16 9.93
N PHE A 133 21.03 18.94 11.24
CA PHE A 133 20.18 19.63 12.21
C PHE A 133 21.03 20.54 13.11
N PRO A 134 21.59 21.66 12.59
CA PRO A 134 22.40 22.56 13.39
C PRO A 134 21.52 23.29 14.40
N GLY A 135 21.46 22.75 15.63
CA GLY A 135 20.62 23.28 16.68
C GLY A 135 20.51 22.37 17.89
N ARG A 136 19.70 22.77 18.86
CA ARG A 136 19.38 21.98 20.05
C ARG A 136 18.06 21.24 19.85
N LEU A 137 18.05 19.94 20.17
CA LEU A 137 16.81 19.18 20.28
C LEU A 137 15.97 19.74 21.44
N ALA A 138 14.88 20.45 21.13
CA ALA A 138 13.97 21.05 22.12
C ALA A 138 13.05 20.01 22.77
N GLY A 139 12.74 18.93 22.05
CA GLY A 139 11.91 17.85 22.55
C GLY A 139 11.52 16.86 21.45
N THR A 140 10.71 15.87 21.82
CA THR A 140 10.18 14.89 20.87
C THR A 140 8.77 15.25 20.41
N ILE A 141 8.47 15.01 19.13
CA ILE A 141 7.12 15.16 18.57
C ILE A 141 6.22 14.06 19.17
N GLY A 142 5.05 14.44 19.69
CA GLY A 142 4.09 13.50 20.25
C GLY A 142 3.38 12.62 19.20
N ASP A 143 2.95 11.42 19.62
CA ASP A 143 2.32 10.41 18.74
C ASP A 143 1.11 10.91 17.95
N ALA A 144 0.41 11.95 18.46
CA ALA A 144 -0.73 12.56 17.78
C ALA A 144 -0.39 13.22 16.42
N ALA A 145 0.89 13.48 16.16
CA ALA A 145 1.37 14.10 14.92
C ALA A 145 2.22 13.16 14.06
N LEU A 146 2.29 11.88 14.41
CA LEU A 146 3.09 10.87 13.72
C LEU A 146 2.17 9.79 13.12
N PRO A 147 2.35 9.40 11.85
CA PRO A 147 1.58 8.31 11.25
C PRO A 147 1.94 6.94 11.85
N SER A 148 3.20 6.78 12.28
CA SER A 148 3.76 5.53 12.73
C SER A 148 4.81 5.75 13.85
N PRO A 149 5.09 4.75 14.69
CA PRO A 149 6.17 4.83 15.69
C PRO A 149 7.57 4.97 15.08
N GLY A 150 7.73 4.58 13.80
CA GLY A 150 8.99 4.60 13.06
C GLY A 150 9.16 5.81 12.15
N SER A 151 8.25 6.79 12.20
CA SER A 151 8.28 7.95 11.32
C SER A 151 9.48 8.83 11.61
N LEU A 152 10.14 9.32 10.55
CA LEU A 152 11.29 10.21 10.66
C LEU A 152 10.85 11.63 10.29
N ILE A 153 10.38 12.37 11.29
CA ILE A 153 9.89 13.75 11.11
C ILE A 153 10.68 14.72 11.99
N ALA A 154 11.05 15.87 11.46
CA ALA A 154 11.64 17.00 12.18
C ALA A 154 10.86 18.31 11.95
N VAL A 155 10.76 19.15 12.97
CA VAL A 155 10.26 20.53 12.87
C VAL A 155 11.37 21.45 13.34
N ILE A 156 11.88 22.30 12.43
CA ILE A 156 13.12 23.06 12.60
C ILE A 156 12.79 24.54 12.73
N GLY A 157 13.21 25.16 13.83
CA GLY A 157 13.07 26.59 14.03
C GLY A 157 14.09 27.39 13.22
N ARG A 158 13.61 28.32 12.42
CA ARG A 158 14.40 29.21 11.56
C ARG A 158 14.03 30.68 11.80
N THR A 159 14.83 31.60 11.29
CA THR A 159 14.45 33.01 11.26
C THR A 159 13.49 33.29 10.09
N PRO A 160 12.56 34.27 10.20
CA PRO A 160 11.66 34.61 9.10
C PRO A 160 12.37 35.00 7.80
N ALA A 161 13.56 35.61 7.90
CA ALA A 161 14.37 35.97 6.74
C ALA A 161 14.88 34.74 5.97
N GLN A 162 15.28 33.68 6.68
CA GLN A 162 15.76 32.43 6.09
C GLN A 162 14.65 31.64 5.38
N VAL A 163 13.42 31.69 5.89
CA VAL A 163 12.30 30.92 5.31
C VAL A 163 11.61 31.70 4.20
N ARG A 164 11.46 33.03 4.33
CA ARG A 164 10.75 33.84 3.33
C ARG A 164 11.43 33.86 1.96
N SER A 165 12.76 33.68 1.88
CA SER A 165 13.49 33.60 0.60
C SER A 165 13.16 32.35 -0.22
N GLU A 166 12.44 31.39 0.36
CA GLU A 166 12.29 30.07 -0.20
C GLU A 166 11.11 29.93 -1.15
N PRO A 167 11.30 29.31 -2.35
CA PRO A 167 10.22 29.18 -3.34
C PRO A 167 8.95 28.48 -2.81
N GLN A 168 9.12 27.52 -1.90
CA GLN A 168 8.04 26.71 -1.31
C GLN A 168 7.56 27.22 0.05
N ALA A 169 8.17 28.28 0.60
CA ALA A 169 7.72 28.83 1.86
C ALA A 169 6.40 29.58 1.71
N ARG A 170 5.52 29.42 2.70
CA ARG A 170 4.23 30.10 2.76
C ARG A 170 4.01 30.67 4.15
N ALA A 171 3.41 31.85 4.22
CA ALA A 171 2.91 32.39 5.49
C ALA A 171 1.52 31.79 5.75
N VAL A 172 1.36 31.08 6.86
CA VAL A 172 0.11 30.43 7.27
C VAL A 172 -0.41 31.02 8.57
N THR A 173 -1.72 31.03 8.75
CA THR A 173 -2.37 31.47 10.01
C THR A 173 -3.12 30.33 10.70
N THR A 174 -3.17 29.17 10.06
CA THR A 174 -3.83 27.94 10.55
C THR A 174 -3.01 26.73 10.13
N ILE A 175 -3.14 25.62 10.88
CA ILE A 175 -2.54 24.32 10.54
C ILE A 175 -3.58 23.48 9.80
N ALA A 176 -3.16 22.77 8.76
CA ALA A 176 -4.03 21.91 7.98
C ALA A 176 -4.59 20.75 8.83
N ILE A 177 -5.91 20.60 8.80
CA ILE A 177 -6.66 19.51 9.46
C ILE A 177 -7.45 18.65 8.46
N ALA A 178 -7.27 18.90 7.17
CA ALA A 178 -7.87 18.14 6.09
C ALA A 178 -7.03 18.30 4.82
N LEU A 179 -7.15 17.32 3.93
CA LEU A 179 -6.50 17.39 2.63
C LEU A 179 -7.08 18.50 1.76
N PRO A 180 -6.25 19.20 0.97
CA PRO A 180 -6.73 20.05 -0.11
C PRO A 180 -7.51 19.24 -1.15
N PRO A 181 -8.53 19.86 -1.80
CA PRO A 181 -9.26 19.24 -2.89
C PRO A 181 -8.41 19.02 -4.16
N THR A 182 -7.36 19.82 -4.36
CA THR A 182 -6.37 19.64 -5.43
C THR A 182 -4.95 19.78 -4.89
N CYS A 183 -4.09 18.79 -5.19
CA CYS A 183 -2.68 18.82 -4.87
C CYS A 183 -1.88 19.23 -6.12
N ASP A 184 -1.70 20.53 -6.36
CA ASP A 184 -0.88 21.05 -7.46
C ASP A 184 0.63 20.98 -7.11
N ASN A 185 1.16 19.77 -6.88
CA ASN A 185 2.53 19.51 -6.44
C ASN A 185 2.95 20.21 -5.12
N ALA A 186 1.97 20.63 -4.31
CA ALA A 186 2.18 21.36 -3.06
C ALA A 186 1.94 20.52 -1.79
N CYS A 187 1.42 19.30 -1.93
CA CYS A 187 1.19 18.37 -0.82
C CYS A 187 2.46 17.56 -0.56
N TYR A 188 2.85 17.46 0.71
CA TYR A 188 4.04 16.75 1.17
C TYR A 188 3.72 15.47 1.94
N ALA A 189 2.53 15.41 2.54
CA ALA A 189 2.09 14.19 3.16
C ALA A 189 1.92 13.13 2.05
N GLU A 190 2.56 11.97 2.22
CA GLU A 190 2.36 10.77 1.39
C GLU A 190 0.98 10.15 1.66
N VAL A 191 -0.05 10.99 1.68
CA VAL A 191 -1.41 10.55 1.91
C VAL A 191 -1.88 9.92 0.60
N MET A 192 -2.27 8.65 0.69
CA MET A 192 -3.12 8.01 -0.30
C MET A 192 -4.32 8.94 -0.54
N HIS A 193 -4.35 9.58 -1.71
CA HIS A 193 -5.36 10.58 -2.05
C HIS A 193 -6.76 10.00 -1.83
N GLY A 194 -7.68 10.79 -1.26
CA GLY A 194 -8.97 10.31 -0.71
C GLY A 194 -9.78 9.41 -1.65
N ASP A 195 -9.69 9.67 -2.95
CA ASP A 195 -10.31 8.88 -4.02
C ASP A 195 -9.68 7.49 -4.15
N ALA A 196 -8.35 7.38 -4.26
CA ALA A 196 -7.65 6.10 -4.30
C ALA A 196 -7.75 5.33 -2.96
N ARG A 197 -7.86 6.05 -1.84
CA ARG A 197 -7.97 5.49 -0.49
C ARG A 197 -9.30 4.80 -0.23
N THR A 198 -10.42 5.52 -0.42
CA THR A 198 -11.77 4.97 -0.26
C THR A 198 -11.95 3.74 -1.16
N LEU A 199 -11.31 3.80 -2.32
CA LEU A 199 -11.33 2.79 -3.35
C LEU A 199 -10.51 1.55 -3.03
N ILE A 200 -9.25 1.67 -2.65
CA ILE A 200 -8.42 0.53 -2.23
C ILE A 200 -9.03 -0.12 -0.99
N LEU A 201 -9.45 0.66 0.00
CA LEU A 201 -10.03 0.11 1.23
C LEU A 201 -11.39 -0.55 0.95
N SER A 202 -12.25 0.00 0.09
CA SER A 202 -13.54 -0.63 -0.27
C SER A 202 -13.37 -1.87 -1.15
N VAL A 203 -12.40 -1.88 -2.07
CA VAL A 203 -12.06 -3.06 -2.89
C VAL A 203 -11.50 -4.17 -2.02
N VAL A 204 -10.51 -3.86 -1.18
CA VAL A 204 -9.90 -4.82 -0.25
C VAL A 204 -10.94 -5.32 0.77
N ALA A 205 -11.79 -4.42 1.30
CA ALA A 205 -12.92 -4.80 2.14
C ALA A 205 -13.84 -5.78 1.40
N SER A 206 -14.31 -5.42 0.22
CA SER A 206 -15.28 -6.25 -0.50
C SER A 206 -14.69 -7.60 -0.92
N ALA A 207 -13.43 -7.61 -1.36
CA ALA A 207 -12.70 -8.81 -1.76
C ALA A 207 -12.39 -9.75 -0.59
N LEU A 208 -12.18 -9.25 0.63
CA LEU A 208 -11.94 -10.08 1.82
C LEU A 208 -13.24 -10.47 2.56
N ILE A 209 -14.22 -9.56 2.63
CA ILE A 209 -15.48 -9.78 3.35
C ILE A 209 -16.31 -10.85 2.65
N PHE A 210 -16.45 -10.79 1.33
CA PHE A 210 -17.34 -11.70 0.61
C PHE A 210 -16.94 -13.19 0.73
N PRO A 211 -15.67 -13.61 0.51
CA PRO A 211 -15.25 -14.99 0.69
C PRO A 211 -15.39 -15.46 2.13
N VAL A 212 -15.08 -14.61 3.11
CA VAL A 212 -15.22 -14.93 4.54
C VAL A 212 -16.69 -15.20 4.88
N LEU A 213 -17.63 -14.38 4.39
CA LEU A 213 -19.06 -14.60 4.59
C LEU A 213 -19.55 -15.88 3.92
N ILE A 214 -19.12 -16.16 2.68
CA ILE A 214 -19.45 -17.42 1.99
C ILE A 214 -18.85 -18.62 2.74
N PHE A 215 -17.60 -18.53 3.19
CA PHE A 215 -16.91 -19.56 3.95
C PHE A 215 -17.66 -19.88 5.24
N ILE A 216 -17.99 -18.86 6.04
CA ILE A 216 -18.82 -18.98 7.26
C ILE A 216 -20.17 -19.64 6.92
N GLY A 217 -20.84 -19.17 5.87
CA GLY A 217 -22.12 -19.73 5.41
C GLY A 217 -22.01 -21.21 5.01
N THR A 218 -20.95 -21.59 4.30
CA THR A 218 -20.70 -22.98 3.90
C THR A 218 -20.36 -23.87 5.08
N ALA A 219 -19.50 -23.44 6.01
CA ALA A 219 -19.13 -24.18 7.20
C ALA A 219 -20.35 -24.44 8.11
N THR A 220 -21.18 -23.42 8.29
CA THR A 220 -22.44 -23.52 9.05
C THR A 220 -23.42 -24.49 8.39
N ARG A 221 -23.54 -24.45 7.05
CA ARG A 221 -24.51 -25.26 6.31
C ARG A 221 -24.09 -26.72 6.08
N LEU A 222 -22.79 -26.99 5.91
CA LEU A 222 -22.27 -28.36 5.80
C LEU A 222 -22.55 -29.14 7.10
N SER A 223 -22.48 -28.45 8.23
CA SER A 223 -22.89 -28.99 9.53
C SER A 223 -24.39 -29.17 9.71
N ALA A 224 -25.22 -28.44 8.96
CA ALA A 224 -26.67 -28.65 8.95
C ALA A 224 -27.08 -29.87 8.09
N ALA A 225 -26.40 -30.13 6.98
CA ALA A 225 -26.67 -31.28 6.09
C ALA A 225 -26.41 -32.63 6.78
N THR A 226 -25.39 -32.70 7.63
CA THR A 226 -25.11 -33.88 8.46
C THR A 226 -26.17 -34.12 9.55
N ARG A 227 -27.00 -33.12 9.88
CA ARG A 227 -28.10 -33.25 10.85
C ARG A 227 -29.41 -33.76 10.24
N GLU A 228 -29.46 -33.97 8.93
CA GLU A 228 -30.68 -34.41 8.23
C GLU A 228 -31.24 -35.72 8.76
N GLN A 229 -30.39 -36.68 9.15
CA GLN A 229 -30.83 -37.96 9.73
C GLN A 229 -31.51 -37.77 11.08
N ARG A 230 -30.97 -36.93 11.95
CA ARG A 230 -31.55 -36.62 13.27
C ARG A 230 -32.86 -35.84 13.13
N TYR A 231 -32.93 -34.91 12.18
CA TYR A 231 -34.16 -34.18 11.88
C TYR A 231 -35.24 -35.04 11.22
N ALA A 232 -34.85 -36.01 10.38
CA ALA A 232 -35.76 -37.00 9.82
C ALA A 232 -36.34 -37.91 10.91
N ALA A 233 -35.50 -38.40 11.85
CA ALA A 233 -35.95 -39.17 13.00
C ALA A 233 -36.91 -38.37 13.91
N MET A 234 -36.62 -37.10 14.19
CA MET A 234 -37.55 -36.24 14.96
C MET A 234 -38.86 -35.98 14.22
N ARG A 235 -38.84 -35.87 12.89
CA ARG A 235 -40.08 -35.78 12.08
C ARG A 235 -40.88 -37.07 12.11
N LEU A 236 -40.23 -38.23 12.11
CA LEU A 236 -40.89 -39.54 12.28
C LEU A 236 -41.53 -39.67 13.67
N ALA A 237 -40.96 -39.04 14.69
CA ALA A 237 -41.52 -38.92 16.03
C ALA A 237 -42.58 -37.80 16.17
N GLY A 238 -43.01 -37.14 15.09
CA GLY A 238 -44.09 -36.15 15.09
C GLY A 238 -43.68 -34.68 15.17
N ALA A 239 -42.38 -34.33 15.10
CA ALA A 239 -41.95 -32.93 15.15
C ALA A 239 -42.35 -32.14 13.89
N THR A 240 -42.90 -30.95 14.07
CA THR A 240 -43.31 -30.07 12.96
C THR A 240 -42.10 -29.44 12.23
N PRO A 241 -42.22 -29.09 10.93
CA PRO A 241 -41.15 -28.42 10.17
C PRO A 241 -40.67 -27.10 10.79
N ARG A 242 -41.59 -26.35 11.43
CA ARG A 242 -41.24 -25.13 12.17
C ARG A 242 -40.36 -25.44 13.38
N GLN A 243 -40.69 -26.47 14.16
CA GLN A 243 -39.89 -26.87 15.33
C GLN A 243 -38.47 -27.30 14.93
N VAL A 244 -38.33 -28.11 13.88
CA VAL A 244 -37.02 -28.52 13.35
C VAL A 244 -36.20 -27.32 12.85
N SER A 245 -36.84 -26.38 12.14
CA SER A 245 -36.17 -25.17 11.65
C SER A 245 -35.71 -24.25 12.79
N VAL A 246 -36.48 -24.15 13.88
CA VAL A 246 -36.09 -23.36 15.06
C VAL A 246 -34.92 -24.01 15.79
N ILE A 247 -34.94 -25.33 16.01
CA ILE A 247 -33.84 -26.05 16.67
C ILE A 247 -32.54 -25.85 15.89
N ALA A 248 -32.58 -26.06 14.58
CA ALA A 248 -31.40 -25.90 13.75
C ALA A 248 -30.87 -24.46 13.69
N ALA A 249 -31.77 -23.47 13.70
CA ALA A 249 -31.38 -22.07 13.78
C ALA A 249 -30.69 -21.78 15.11
N VAL A 250 -31.26 -22.22 16.24
CA VAL A 250 -30.67 -22.03 17.58
C VAL A 250 -29.29 -22.68 17.68
N GLU A 251 -29.16 -23.95 17.25
CA GLU A 251 -27.86 -24.64 17.29
C GLU A 251 -26.80 -23.97 16.41
N SER A 252 -27.20 -23.46 15.23
CA SER A 252 -26.28 -22.76 14.32
C SER A 252 -25.88 -21.40 14.88
N THR A 253 -26.84 -20.66 15.44
CA THR A 253 -26.60 -19.37 16.09
C THR A 253 -25.71 -19.54 17.32
N LEU A 254 -25.87 -20.60 18.11
CA LEU A 254 -25.01 -20.87 19.27
C LEU A 254 -23.56 -21.12 18.84
N ALA A 255 -23.35 -21.99 17.86
CA ALA A 255 -22.02 -22.27 17.33
C ALA A 255 -21.38 -21.01 16.71
N ALA A 256 -22.17 -20.23 15.96
CA ALA A 256 -21.71 -18.97 15.40
C ALA A 256 -21.41 -17.92 16.47
N ALA A 257 -22.25 -17.76 17.49
CA ALA A 257 -22.01 -16.83 18.59
C ALA A 257 -20.76 -17.19 19.39
N ALA A 258 -20.58 -18.47 19.73
CA ALA A 258 -19.36 -18.95 20.38
C ALA A 258 -18.12 -18.71 19.50
N GLY A 259 -18.23 -19.01 18.20
CA GLY A 259 -17.18 -18.72 17.23
C GLY A 259 -16.90 -17.23 17.09
N THR A 260 -17.91 -16.36 17.10
CA THR A 260 -17.75 -14.91 17.05
C THR A 260 -17.01 -14.40 18.28
N VAL A 261 -17.40 -14.82 19.48
CA VAL A 261 -16.69 -14.46 20.73
C VAL A 261 -15.24 -14.94 20.69
N ALA A 262 -15.01 -16.19 20.29
CA ALA A 262 -13.66 -16.72 20.12
C ALA A 262 -12.87 -15.96 19.05
N GLY A 263 -13.52 -15.51 17.97
CA GLY A 263 -12.91 -14.68 16.92
C GLY A 263 -12.50 -13.29 17.40
N PHE A 264 -13.29 -12.66 18.28
CA PHE A 264 -12.88 -11.42 18.97
C PHE A 264 -11.66 -11.65 19.85
N GLY A 265 -11.63 -12.76 20.61
CA GLY A 265 -10.47 -13.15 21.42
C GLY A 265 -9.23 -13.44 20.57
N LEU A 266 -9.41 -14.15 19.45
CA LEU A 266 -8.35 -14.47 18.50
C LEU A 266 -7.80 -13.21 17.83
N TYR A 267 -8.66 -12.27 17.42
CA TYR A 267 -8.24 -10.96 16.93
C TYR A 267 -7.45 -10.19 17.99
N ALA A 268 -7.93 -10.14 19.24
CA ALA A 268 -7.22 -9.46 20.32
C ALA A 268 -5.82 -10.06 20.57
N ALA A 269 -5.68 -11.39 20.50
CA ALA A 269 -4.41 -12.09 20.61
C ALA A 269 -3.48 -11.86 19.41
N LEU A 270 -4.03 -11.77 18.20
CA LEU A 270 -3.27 -11.55 16.96
C LEU A 270 -3.00 -10.06 16.67
N ARG A 271 -3.65 -9.13 17.38
CA ARG A 271 -3.49 -7.68 17.18
C ARG A 271 -2.03 -7.19 17.17
N PRO A 272 -1.13 -7.68 18.04
CA PRO A 272 0.30 -7.33 17.97
C PRO A 272 0.95 -7.78 16.67
N LEU A 273 0.61 -8.98 16.19
CA LEU A 273 1.10 -9.49 14.91
C LEU A 273 0.59 -8.64 13.75
N VAL A 274 -0.70 -8.27 13.76
CA VAL A 274 -1.30 -7.37 12.76
C VAL A 274 -0.61 -6.01 12.75
N ALA A 275 -0.19 -5.48 13.90
CA ALA A 275 0.55 -4.21 13.97
C ALA A 275 1.94 -4.26 13.33
N THR A 276 2.54 -5.45 13.24
CA THR A 276 3.81 -5.65 12.53
C THR A 276 3.64 -5.72 11.02
N VAL A 277 2.42 -5.94 10.51
CA VAL A 277 2.13 -5.96 9.08
C VAL A 277 2.09 -4.54 8.54
N SER A 278 3.18 -4.13 7.90
CA SER A 278 3.34 -2.81 7.29
C SER A 278 2.56 -2.73 5.97
N PHE A 279 1.37 -2.10 5.97
CA PHE A 279 0.65 -1.81 4.72
C PHE A 279 1.21 -0.59 3.97
N THR A 280 1.96 0.28 4.66
CA THR A 280 2.52 1.53 4.15
C THR A 280 4.03 1.64 4.42
N GLY A 281 4.75 0.52 4.44
CA GLY A 281 6.19 0.47 4.73
C GLY A 281 6.56 0.61 6.22
N GLN A 282 5.67 1.13 7.07
CA GLN A 282 5.90 1.25 8.53
C GLN A 282 4.84 0.53 9.38
N ARG A 283 5.18 0.23 10.64
CA ARG A 283 4.30 -0.44 11.60
C ARG A 283 3.20 0.50 12.08
N PHE A 284 2.00 -0.03 12.30
CA PHE A 284 0.93 0.77 12.91
C PHE A 284 1.13 0.89 14.43
N PHE A 285 0.68 2.00 15.02
CA PHE A 285 0.49 2.03 16.46
C PHE A 285 -0.55 0.99 16.85
N LEU A 286 -0.29 0.25 17.93
CA LEU A 286 -1.26 -0.72 18.45
C LEU A 286 -2.59 -0.05 18.75
N SER A 287 -2.58 1.18 19.28
CA SER A 287 -3.77 2.00 19.56
C SER A 287 -4.63 2.30 18.35
N ASP A 288 -4.10 2.18 17.13
CA ASP A 288 -4.81 2.54 15.90
C ASP A 288 -5.61 1.36 15.35
N LEU A 289 -5.19 0.12 15.66
CA LEU A 289 -5.91 -1.12 15.40
C LEU A 289 -7.09 -1.31 16.36
N THR A 290 -7.99 -0.34 16.44
CA THR A 290 -9.22 -0.43 17.22
C THR A 290 -10.42 -0.53 16.31
N LEU A 291 -11.46 -1.19 16.81
CA LEU A 291 -12.73 -1.34 16.11
C LEU A 291 -13.70 -0.28 16.62
N GLY A 292 -14.44 0.34 15.71
CA GLY A 292 -15.54 1.23 16.08
C GLY A 292 -16.68 0.45 16.74
N ALA A 293 -17.42 1.09 17.65
CA ALA A 293 -18.55 0.44 18.33
C ALA A 293 -19.58 -0.13 17.33
N SER A 294 -19.81 0.58 16.21
CA SER A 294 -20.67 0.12 15.11
C SER A 294 -20.14 -1.16 14.44
N GLN A 295 -18.84 -1.28 14.21
CA GLN A 295 -18.21 -2.46 13.61
C GLN A 295 -18.29 -3.66 14.57
N VAL A 296 -18.04 -3.44 15.86
CA VAL A 296 -18.17 -4.48 16.91
C VAL A 296 -19.60 -5.00 16.97
N LEU A 297 -20.60 -4.11 16.99
CA LEU A 297 -22.02 -4.48 17.00
C LEU A 297 -22.44 -5.17 15.70
N ALA A 298 -22.00 -4.65 14.55
CA ALA A 298 -22.32 -5.21 13.24
C ALA A 298 -21.78 -6.63 13.07
N VAL A 299 -20.54 -6.91 13.51
CA VAL A 299 -19.96 -8.26 13.45
C VAL A 299 -20.54 -9.16 14.53
N GLY A 300 -20.65 -8.65 15.76
CA GLY A 300 -21.18 -9.37 16.92
C GLY A 300 -22.62 -9.86 16.74
N LEU A 301 -23.48 -9.07 16.08
CA LEU A 301 -24.87 -9.44 15.80
C LEU A 301 -25.04 -10.00 14.39
N GLY A 302 -24.34 -9.44 13.41
CA GLY A 302 -24.50 -9.79 12.00
C GLY A 302 -24.09 -11.23 11.70
N VAL A 303 -22.98 -11.72 12.28
CA VAL A 303 -22.51 -13.08 12.03
C VAL A 303 -23.47 -14.14 12.61
N PRO A 304 -23.92 -14.06 13.88
CA PRO A 304 -24.92 -14.99 14.41
C PRO A 304 -26.27 -14.92 13.69
N VAL A 305 -26.73 -13.73 13.28
CA VAL A 305 -27.96 -13.55 12.51
C VAL A 305 -27.83 -14.16 11.11
N ALA A 306 -26.72 -13.94 10.42
CA ALA A 306 -26.45 -14.53 9.11
C ALA A 306 -26.41 -16.06 9.19
N ALA A 307 -25.78 -16.62 10.23
CA ALA A 307 -25.80 -18.07 10.49
C ALA A 307 -27.22 -18.60 10.71
N ALA A 308 -28.05 -17.88 11.47
CA ALA A 308 -29.45 -18.23 11.69
C ALA A 308 -30.26 -18.24 10.38
N ILE A 309 -30.09 -17.21 9.55
CA ILE A 309 -30.76 -17.07 8.25
C ILE A 309 -30.30 -18.18 7.31
N ALA A 310 -28.99 -18.45 7.23
CA ALA A 310 -28.42 -19.51 6.41
C ALA A 310 -28.97 -20.88 6.81
N ALA A 311 -29.05 -21.17 8.12
CA ALA A 311 -29.65 -22.40 8.65
C ALA A 311 -31.14 -22.53 8.27
N ARG A 312 -31.93 -21.46 8.40
CA ARG A 312 -33.35 -21.45 8.01
C ARG A 312 -33.55 -21.65 6.52
N LEU A 313 -32.78 -20.96 5.67
CA LEU A 313 -32.86 -21.08 4.21
C LEU A 313 -32.43 -22.47 3.74
N ALA A 314 -31.42 -23.07 4.38
CA ALA A 314 -30.99 -24.43 4.10
C ALA A 314 -32.13 -25.43 4.32
N LEU A 315 -32.89 -25.28 5.40
CA LEU A 315 -33.99 -26.18 5.76
C LEU A 315 -35.28 -25.90 5.00
N ARG A 316 -35.59 -24.64 4.67
CA ARG A 316 -36.77 -24.30 3.84
C ARG A 316 -36.76 -24.99 2.48
N ARG A 317 -35.58 -25.25 1.90
CA ARG A 317 -35.48 -25.99 0.63
C ARG A 317 -35.72 -27.49 0.77
N VAL A 318 -35.53 -28.06 1.97
CA VAL A 318 -35.76 -29.48 2.27
C VAL A 318 -37.25 -29.75 2.55
N THR A 319 -37.98 -28.76 3.06
CA THR A 319 -39.42 -28.88 3.38
C THR A 319 -40.35 -28.89 2.16
N VAL A 320 -39.88 -28.50 0.96
CA VAL A 320 -40.74 -28.39 -0.24
C VAL A 320 -40.99 -29.74 -0.93
N SER A 321 -40.27 -30.82 -0.59
CA SER A 321 -40.62 -32.16 -1.08
C SER A 321 -40.35 -33.25 -0.04
N PRO A 322 -41.35 -33.60 0.80
CA PRO A 322 -41.23 -34.66 1.80
C PRO A 322 -41.03 -36.07 1.21
N LEU A 323 -41.25 -36.25 -0.10
CA LEU A 323 -41.25 -37.54 -0.81
C LEU A 323 -40.04 -37.74 -1.75
N GLY A 324 -39.15 -36.75 -1.89
CA GLY A 324 -37.94 -36.87 -2.72
C GLY A 324 -36.86 -37.78 -2.12
N VAL A 325 -36.89 -37.97 -0.79
CA VAL A 325 -35.90 -38.76 -0.04
C VAL A 325 -36.14 -40.27 -0.19
N THR A 326 -37.39 -40.70 -0.34
CA THR A 326 -37.71 -42.12 -0.61
C THR A 326 -37.51 -42.49 -2.09
N ARG A 327 -37.61 -41.53 -3.02
CA ARG A 327 -37.49 -41.79 -4.46
C ARG A 327 -36.12 -41.54 -5.11
N ARG A 328 -35.10 -41.06 -4.38
CA ARG A 328 -33.76 -40.73 -4.94
C ARG A 328 -33.83 -40.07 -6.32
N VAL A 329 -34.73 -39.11 -6.51
CA VAL A 329 -34.90 -38.46 -7.83
C VAL A 329 -33.66 -37.61 -8.08
N THR A 330 -32.90 -37.92 -9.13
CA THR A 330 -31.72 -37.16 -9.52
C THR A 330 -32.12 -35.71 -9.83
N PRO A 331 -31.50 -34.71 -9.19
CA PRO A 331 -31.80 -33.31 -9.46
C PRO A 331 -31.56 -32.97 -10.93
N ARG A 332 -32.38 -32.08 -11.52
CA ARG A 332 -32.14 -31.59 -12.88
C ARG A 332 -30.70 -31.05 -13.01
N PRO A 333 -29.95 -31.43 -14.07
CA PRO A 333 -28.56 -31.06 -14.22
C PRO A 333 -28.42 -29.54 -14.30
N PRO A 334 -27.37 -28.95 -13.69
CA PRO A 334 -27.07 -27.55 -13.90
C PRO A 334 -26.88 -27.28 -15.41
N ARG A 335 -27.39 -26.14 -15.87
CA ARG A 335 -27.30 -25.73 -17.28
C ARG A 335 -26.14 -24.76 -17.49
N ALA A 336 -25.62 -24.70 -18.72
CA ALA A 336 -24.45 -23.90 -19.09
C ALA A 336 -24.64 -22.38 -18.95
N TRP A 337 -25.88 -21.88 -18.94
CA TRP A 337 -26.18 -20.46 -18.70
C TRP A 337 -25.60 -19.93 -17.38
N ARG A 338 -25.29 -20.83 -16.43
CA ARG A 338 -24.61 -20.48 -15.17
C ARG A 338 -23.21 -19.93 -15.36
N LEU A 339 -22.61 -20.07 -16.54
CA LEU A 339 -21.34 -19.44 -16.90
C LEU A 339 -21.48 -17.96 -17.26
N ILE A 340 -22.68 -17.49 -17.59
CA ILE A 340 -22.91 -16.11 -18.07
C ILE A 340 -22.31 -15.07 -17.12
N PRO A 341 -22.55 -15.11 -15.79
CA PRO A 341 -21.97 -14.12 -14.90
C PRO A 341 -20.44 -14.20 -14.86
N LEU A 342 -19.87 -15.42 -14.85
CA LEU A 342 -18.41 -15.59 -14.86
C LEU A 342 -17.78 -15.00 -16.12
N LEU A 343 -18.36 -15.27 -17.28
CA LEU A 343 -17.89 -14.75 -18.56
C LEU A 343 -18.11 -13.23 -18.68
N ALA A 344 -19.21 -12.71 -18.14
CA ALA A 344 -19.49 -11.28 -18.11
C ALA A 344 -18.44 -10.52 -17.29
N GLY A 345 -18.10 -11.00 -16.09
CA GLY A 345 -17.06 -10.36 -15.26
C GLY A 345 -15.68 -10.43 -15.90
N LEU A 346 -15.33 -11.55 -16.53
CA LEU A 346 -14.08 -11.66 -17.29
C LEU A 346 -14.07 -10.73 -18.53
N ALA A 347 -15.19 -10.60 -19.24
CA ALA A 347 -15.31 -9.72 -20.39
C ALA A 347 -15.19 -8.24 -19.99
N GLU A 348 -15.78 -7.84 -18.86
CA GLU A 348 -15.63 -6.50 -18.29
C GLU A 348 -14.17 -6.20 -17.95
N LEU A 349 -13.49 -7.09 -17.22
CA LEU A 349 -12.07 -6.92 -16.91
C LEU A 349 -11.21 -6.89 -18.19
N ALA A 350 -11.54 -7.71 -19.19
CA ALA A 350 -10.83 -7.74 -20.48
C ALA A 350 -11.07 -6.47 -21.32
N TYR A 351 -12.25 -5.87 -21.24
CA TYR A 351 -12.58 -4.63 -21.95
C TYR A 351 -11.62 -3.49 -21.60
N PHE A 352 -11.20 -3.42 -20.34
CA PHE A 352 -10.28 -2.40 -19.84
C PHE A 352 -8.79 -2.68 -20.15
N ILE A 353 -8.46 -3.80 -20.80
CA ILE A 353 -7.10 -4.04 -21.31
C ILE A 353 -6.80 -2.97 -22.37
N GLY A 354 -5.78 -2.13 -22.10
CA GLY A 354 -5.40 -1.00 -22.94
C GLY A 354 -6.31 0.23 -22.85
N ARG A 355 -7.36 0.21 -22.00
CA ARG A 355 -8.33 1.32 -21.82
C ARG A 355 -8.41 1.76 -20.36
N ARG A 356 -7.27 2.11 -19.78
CA ARG A 356 -7.19 2.48 -18.35
C ARG A 356 -7.86 3.85 -18.11
N PRO A 357 -8.85 3.95 -17.20
CA PRO A 357 -9.38 5.25 -16.77
C PRO A 357 -8.29 6.11 -16.11
N ALA A 358 -8.27 7.41 -16.40
CA ALA A 358 -7.23 8.32 -15.90
C ALA A 358 -7.25 8.51 -14.38
N THR A 359 -8.43 8.43 -13.75
CA THR A 359 -8.60 8.65 -12.31
C THR A 359 -8.67 7.34 -11.53
N GLY A 360 -8.27 7.39 -10.25
CA GLY A 360 -8.40 6.27 -9.32
C GLY A 360 -9.85 5.80 -9.19
N ASN A 361 -10.79 6.73 -9.00
CA ASN A 361 -12.24 6.45 -8.94
C ASN A 361 -12.76 5.75 -10.19
N GLY A 362 -12.33 6.20 -11.37
CA GLY A 362 -12.67 5.54 -12.63
C GLY A 362 -12.15 4.11 -12.70
N GLN A 363 -10.94 3.86 -12.16
CA GLN A 363 -10.33 2.53 -12.15
C GLN A 363 -11.11 1.52 -11.28
N ALA A 364 -11.56 1.83 -10.05
CA ALA A 364 -12.40 0.83 -9.36
C ALA A 364 -13.84 0.79 -9.83
N ALA A 365 -14.43 1.91 -10.28
CA ALA A 365 -15.73 1.83 -10.94
C ALA A 365 -15.68 0.86 -12.15
N ALA A 366 -14.51 0.74 -12.78
CA ALA A 366 -14.23 -0.21 -13.85
C ALA A 366 -13.88 -1.63 -13.39
N TYR A 367 -13.09 -1.81 -12.32
CA TYR A 367 -12.54 -3.13 -11.95
C TYR A 367 -13.31 -3.85 -10.84
N LEU A 368 -13.90 -3.12 -9.88
CA LEU A 368 -14.58 -3.71 -8.73
C LEU A 368 -15.83 -4.51 -9.12
N PRO A 369 -16.73 -4.01 -10.00
CA PRO A 369 -17.90 -4.78 -10.40
C PRO A 369 -17.49 -6.06 -11.12
N GLY A 370 -16.55 -5.98 -12.08
CA GLY A 370 -15.97 -7.13 -12.75
C GLY A 370 -15.44 -8.19 -11.78
N PHE A 371 -14.69 -7.79 -10.76
CA PHE A 371 -14.16 -8.72 -9.74
C PHE A 371 -15.28 -9.42 -8.95
N LEU A 372 -16.27 -8.66 -8.47
CA LEU A 372 -17.41 -9.20 -7.72
C LEU A 372 -18.28 -10.11 -8.60
N ILE A 373 -18.46 -9.76 -9.87
CA ILE A 373 -19.19 -10.56 -10.85
C ILE A 373 -18.46 -11.88 -11.13
N VAL A 374 -17.12 -11.87 -11.22
CA VAL A 374 -16.32 -13.11 -11.32
C VAL A 374 -16.52 -13.98 -10.08
N MET A 375 -16.45 -13.43 -8.87
CA MET A 375 -16.66 -14.19 -7.63
C MET A 375 -18.06 -14.81 -7.57
N LEU A 376 -19.09 -14.02 -7.88
CA LEU A 376 -20.47 -14.50 -7.98
C LEU A 376 -20.61 -15.56 -9.08
N GLY A 377 -19.97 -15.34 -10.21
CA GLY A 377 -19.89 -16.24 -11.35
C GLY A 377 -19.28 -17.59 -10.97
N LEU A 378 -18.18 -17.62 -10.22
CA LEU A 378 -17.56 -18.85 -9.73
C LEU A 378 -18.53 -19.66 -8.85
N VAL A 379 -19.29 -19.00 -7.96
CA VAL A 379 -20.27 -19.68 -7.10
C VAL A 379 -21.44 -20.25 -7.92
N ILE A 380 -21.92 -19.52 -8.92
CA ILE A 380 -23.07 -19.92 -9.75
C ILE A 380 -22.68 -21.00 -10.76
N ALA A 381 -21.53 -20.83 -11.42
CA ALA A 381 -20.96 -21.71 -12.44
C ALA A 381 -20.38 -22.99 -11.87
N GLY A 382 -19.89 -22.96 -10.63
CA GLY A 382 -19.21 -24.06 -9.96
C GLY A 382 -19.89 -25.42 -10.13
N PRO A 383 -21.19 -25.58 -9.80
CA PRO A 383 -21.88 -26.85 -10.00
C PRO A 383 -21.92 -27.33 -11.45
N TRP A 384 -21.96 -26.42 -12.43
CA TRP A 384 -21.89 -26.82 -13.83
C TRP A 384 -20.47 -27.27 -14.20
N LEU A 385 -19.45 -26.51 -13.80
CA LEU A 385 -18.04 -26.85 -14.03
C LEU A 385 -17.68 -28.19 -13.39
N THR A 386 -18.08 -28.42 -12.13
CA THR A 386 -17.90 -29.69 -11.42
C THR A 386 -18.56 -30.84 -12.17
N MET A 387 -19.79 -30.67 -12.67
CA MET A 387 -20.47 -31.70 -13.47
C MET A 387 -19.71 -32.02 -14.76
N THR A 388 -19.27 -31.00 -15.49
CA THR A 388 -18.58 -31.15 -16.78
C THR A 388 -17.23 -31.83 -16.60
N VAL A 389 -16.44 -31.39 -15.60
CA VAL A 389 -15.15 -32.01 -15.25
C VAL A 389 -15.36 -33.45 -14.79
N ALA A 390 -16.35 -33.70 -13.92
CA ALA A 390 -16.66 -35.06 -13.47
C ALA A 390 -17.02 -35.97 -14.65
N ARG A 391 -17.89 -35.52 -15.57
CA ARG A 391 -18.22 -36.30 -16.78
C ARG A 391 -17.00 -36.53 -17.68
N ALA A 392 -16.11 -35.55 -17.83
CA ALA A 392 -14.89 -35.68 -18.62
C ALA A 392 -13.91 -36.70 -18.00
N VAL A 393 -13.70 -36.62 -16.68
CA VAL A 393 -12.84 -37.56 -15.94
C VAL A 393 -13.42 -38.97 -15.93
N ALA A 394 -14.76 -39.10 -15.79
CA ALA A 394 -15.44 -40.40 -15.86
C ALA A 394 -15.29 -41.08 -17.23
N ARG A 395 -15.14 -40.31 -18.32
CA ARG A 395 -14.85 -40.85 -19.67
C ARG A 395 -13.42 -41.34 -19.83
N ARG A 396 -12.46 -40.80 -19.06
CA ARG A 396 -11.03 -41.13 -19.17
C ARG A 396 -10.52 -42.15 -18.15
N THR A 397 -11.21 -42.29 -17.02
CA THR A 397 -10.75 -43.10 -15.91
C THR A 397 -11.02 -44.59 -16.14
N ARG A 398 -9.99 -45.42 -16.00
CA ARG A 398 -10.10 -46.90 -16.07
C ARG A 398 -10.12 -47.59 -14.70
N ARG A 399 -9.98 -46.85 -13.60
CA ARG A 399 -10.00 -47.39 -12.23
C ARG A 399 -11.43 -47.45 -11.67
N PRO A 400 -11.92 -48.61 -11.19
CA PRO A 400 -13.29 -48.76 -10.71
C PRO A 400 -13.69 -47.78 -9.59
N ALA A 401 -12.84 -47.64 -8.57
CA ALA A 401 -13.12 -46.76 -7.42
C ALA A 401 -13.27 -45.29 -7.83
N ALA A 402 -12.39 -44.79 -8.70
CA ALA A 402 -12.44 -43.42 -9.19
C ALA A 402 -13.65 -43.19 -10.12
N LEU A 403 -14.02 -44.18 -10.94
CA LEU A 403 -15.21 -44.10 -11.79
C LEU A 403 -16.50 -43.99 -10.96
N ILE A 404 -16.61 -44.74 -9.86
CA ILE A 404 -17.74 -44.66 -8.93
C ILE A 404 -17.80 -43.28 -8.25
N ALA A 405 -16.67 -42.81 -7.71
CA ALA A 405 -16.59 -41.51 -7.03
C ALA A 405 -16.99 -40.35 -7.96
N VAL A 406 -16.47 -40.34 -9.18
CA VAL A 406 -16.70 -39.26 -10.14
C VAL A 406 -18.12 -39.30 -10.72
N ARG A 407 -18.72 -40.48 -10.91
CA ARG A 407 -20.14 -40.58 -11.31
C ARG A 407 -21.08 -40.06 -10.20
N ARG A 408 -20.83 -40.39 -8.93
CA ARG A 408 -21.58 -39.81 -7.80
C ARG A 408 -21.47 -38.28 -7.78
N LEU A 409 -20.29 -37.74 -8.06
CA LEU A 409 -20.08 -36.30 -8.15
C LEU A 409 -20.81 -35.66 -9.36
N ALA A 410 -20.89 -36.36 -10.49
CA ALA A 410 -21.63 -35.90 -11.67
C ALA A 410 -23.15 -35.94 -11.49
N ASP A 411 -23.65 -36.82 -10.62
CA ASP A 411 -25.08 -36.97 -10.30
C ASP A 411 -25.59 -35.91 -9.31
N ASP A 412 -24.77 -35.51 -8.31
CA ASP A 412 -25.05 -34.33 -7.45
C ASP A 412 -23.87 -33.34 -7.41
N PRO A 413 -23.63 -32.62 -8.52
CA PRO A 413 -22.50 -31.70 -8.61
C PRO A 413 -22.72 -30.44 -7.77
N LYS A 414 -23.97 -30.15 -7.37
CA LYS A 414 -24.28 -29.01 -6.50
C LYS A 414 -23.87 -29.31 -5.07
N ALA A 415 -24.09 -30.51 -4.56
CA ALA A 415 -23.59 -30.88 -3.22
C ALA A 415 -22.06 -30.90 -3.20
N GLY A 416 -21.43 -31.50 -4.21
CA GLY A 416 -19.97 -31.55 -4.32
C GLY A 416 -19.31 -30.17 -4.34
N PHE A 417 -19.72 -29.28 -5.25
CA PHE A 417 -19.11 -27.94 -5.36
C PHE A 417 -19.32 -27.09 -4.11
N ARG A 418 -20.49 -27.18 -3.47
CA ARG A 418 -20.78 -26.40 -2.26
C ARG A 418 -19.85 -26.70 -1.09
N ALA A 419 -19.32 -27.92 -1.00
CA ALA A 419 -18.37 -28.28 0.06
C ALA A 419 -17.03 -27.55 -0.10
N VAL A 420 -16.68 -27.15 -1.33
CA VAL A 420 -15.39 -26.53 -1.67
C VAL A 420 -15.51 -25.07 -2.14
N SER A 421 -16.72 -24.52 -2.29
CA SER A 421 -16.92 -23.19 -2.88
C SER A 421 -16.26 -22.07 -2.08
N GLY A 422 -16.22 -22.18 -0.74
CA GLY A 422 -15.48 -21.24 0.11
C GLY A 422 -13.98 -21.28 -0.17
N LEU A 423 -13.41 -22.48 -0.32
CA LEU A 423 -12.00 -22.67 -0.68
C LEU A 423 -11.70 -22.12 -2.08
N VAL A 424 -12.58 -22.36 -3.05
CA VAL A 424 -12.42 -21.83 -4.43
C VAL A 424 -12.39 -20.31 -4.44
N LEU A 425 -13.26 -19.64 -3.66
CA LEU A 425 -13.24 -18.19 -3.55
C LEU A 425 -12.00 -17.67 -2.83
N ALA A 426 -11.57 -18.34 -1.75
CA ALA A 426 -10.34 -17.98 -1.05
C ALA A 426 -9.12 -18.08 -1.97
N LEU A 427 -9.01 -19.16 -2.74
CA LEU A 427 -7.96 -19.35 -3.74
C LEU A 427 -8.04 -18.29 -4.84
N PHE A 428 -9.24 -17.97 -5.35
CA PHE A 428 -9.40 -16.93 -6.35
C PHE A 428 -8.90 -15.57 -5.85
N VAL A 429 -9.32 -15.16 -4.65
CA VAL A 429 -8.89 -13.88 -4.07
C VAL A 429 -7.39 -13.88 -3.82
N THR A 430 -6.86 -14.96 -3.27
CA THR A 430 -5.41 -15.12 -3.04
C THR A 430 -4.62 -14.98 -4.34
N THR A 431 -4.96 -15.78 -5.37
CA THR A 431 -4.28 -15.75 -6.66
C THR A 431 -4.42 -14.38 -7.32
N ALA A 432 -5.60 -13.77 -7.28
CA ALA A 432 -5.81 -12.44 -7.84
C ALA A 432 -4.96 -11.39 -7.12
N THR A 433 -4.94 -11.39 -5.79
CA THR A 433 -4.10 -10.50 -4.99
C THR A 433 -2.62 -10.69 -5.32
N VAL A 434 -2.14 -11.94 -5.37
CA VAL A 434 -0.75 -12.24 -5.74
C VAL A 434 -0.44 -11.80 -7.17
N SER A 435 -1.32 -12.05 -8.14
CA SER A 435 -1.13 -11.62 -9.54
C SER A 435 -1.13 -10.11 -9.68
N ILE A 436 -2.03 -9.39 -8.99
CA ILE A 436 -2.07 -7.93 -8.99
C ILE A 436 -0.77 -7.38 -8.38
N ILE A 437 -0.38 -7.87 -7.20
CA ILE A 437 0.86 -7.48 -6.54
C ILE A 437 2.07 -7.79 -7.43
N GLY A 438 2.14 -8.98 -8.02
CA GLY A 438 3.20 -9.39 -8.93
C GLY A 438 3.27 -8.52 -10.18
N THR A 439 2.13 -8.11 -10.72
CA THR A 439 2.03 -7.22 -11.88
C THR A 439 2.49 -5.81 -11.51
N ILE A 440 2.02 -5.27 -10.39
CA ILE A 440 2.47 -3.99 -9.83
C ILE A 440 3.99 -4.04 -9.61
N ASN A 441 4.52 -5.13 -9.06
CA ASN A 441 5.95 -5.36 -8.89
C ASN A 441 6.72 -5.44 -10.21
N HIS A 442 6.16 -6.04 -11.26
CA HIS A 442 6.81 -6.12 -12.55
C HIS A 442 6.89 -4.74 -13.23
N TYR A 443 5.79 -3.99 -13.21
CA TYR A 443 5.73 -2.67 -13.84
C TYR A 443 6.41 -1.56 -13.04
N ARG A 444 6.35 -1.61 -11.70
CA ARG A 444 6.99 -0.63 -10.82
C ARG A 444 8.38 -1.05 -10.35
N GLY A 445 8.70 -2.35 -10.37
CA GLY A 445 10.02 -2.88 -10.02
C GLY A 445 11.11 -2.60 -11.06
N THR A 446 10.76 -1.96 -12.17
CA THR A 446 11.72 -1.27 -13.06
C THR A 446 12.46 -0.11 -12.39
N LEU A 447 12.04 0.28 -11.17
CA LEU A 447 12.81 1.13 -10.27
C LEU A 447 14.02 0.40 -9.63
N ASP A 448 14.25 -0.89 -9.90
CA ASP A 448 15.54 -1.53 -9.62
C ASP A 448 16.59 -0.93 -10.58
N GLY A 449 17.04 0.29 -10.26
CA GLY A 449 18.11 0.96 -11.00
C GLY A 449 19.39 0.14 -11.01
N ASP A 450 20.25 0.40 -11.99
CA ASP A 450 21.56 -0.20 -12.13
C ASP A 450 22.36 -0.05 -10.82
N PRO A 451 23.01 -1.11 -10.30
CA PRO A 451 23.87 -0.99 -9.12
C PRO A 451 24.86 0.17 -9.19
N GLN A 452 25.33 0.55 -10.37
CA GLN A 452 26.25 1.69 -10.54
C GLN A 452 25.61 3.03 -10.21
N THR A 453 24.36 3.28 -10.63
CA THR A 453 23.68 4.55 -10.37
C THR A 453 23.23 4.68 -8.92
N ARG A 454 22.93 3.56 -8.24
CA ARG A 454 22.54 3.55 -6.80
C ARG A 454 23.61 4.11 -5.86
N THR A 455 24.87 4.11 -6.28
CA THR A 455 25.99 4.60 -5.45
C THR A 455 26.22 6.11 -5.57
N VAL A 456 25.33 6.83 -6.27
CA VAL A 456 25.50 8.25 -6.56
C VAL A 456 24.59 9.10 -5.70
N ILE A 457 25.14 10.20 -5.16
CA ILE A 457 24.39 11.29 -4.55
C ILE A 457 24.42 12.51 -5.48
N GLU A 458 23.27 13.13 -5.68
CA GLU A 458 23.12 14.35 -6.45
C GLU A 458 22.38 15.43 -5.65
N THR A 459 22.71 16.69 -5.93
CA THR A 459 21.96 17.84 -5.40
C THR A 459 21.77 18.86 -6.51
N GLY A 460 20.58 19.46 -6.58
CA GLY A 460 20.13 20.30 -7.68
C GLY A 460 18.82 19.80 -8.28
N ASP A 461 18.36 20.43 -9.34
CA ASP A 461 17.09 20.09 -9.98
C ASP A 461 17.21 20.22 -11.49
N VAL A 462 17.03 19.13 -12.23
CA VAL A 462 17.14 19.13 -13.71
C VAL A 462 15.97 19.88 -14.40
N GLY A 463 14.85 20.09 -13.72
CA GLY A 463 13.65 20.74 -14.26
C GLY A 463 13.40 22.16 -13.77
N ARG A 464 14.25 22.72 -12.90
CA ARG A 464 14.05 24.04 -12.27
C ARG A 464 15.25 24.98 -12.43
N ALA A 465 15.23 26.07 -11.67
CA ALA A 465 16.31 27.05 -11.61
C ALA A 465 17.64 26.40 -11.23
N PRO A 466 18.78 26.94 -11.69
CA PRO A 466 20.10 26.46 -11.33
C PRO A 466 20.30 26.38 -9.81
N LEU A 467 21.02 25.34 -9.36
CA LEU A 467 21.42 25.14 -7.97
C LEU A 467 22.15 26.37 -7.40
N ALA A 468 23.11 26.91 -8.15
CA ALA A 468 23.91 28.05 -7.74
C ALA A 468 24.61 28.71 -8.93
N GLY A 469 25.15 29.92 -8.75
CA GLY A 469 26.03 30.54 -9.74
C GLY A 469 27.37 29.83 -9.91
N GLY A 470 27.78 29.00 -8.94
CA GLY A 470 29.02 28.22 -8.94
C GLY A 470 29.12 27.33 -7.70
N VAL A 471 29.99 26.31 -7.75
CA VAL A 471 30.31 25.47 -6.57
C VAL A 471 31.60 25.98 -5.92
N PRO A 472 31.62 26.25 -4.60
CA PRO A 472 32.84 26.63 -3.90
C PRO A 472 33.91 25.55 -4.03
N ALA A 473 35.14 25.94 -4.39
CA ALA A 473 36.26 25.00 -4.55
C ALA A 473 36.53 24.19 -3.26
N ARG A 474 36.35 24.83 -2.10
CA ARG A 474 36.45 24.18 -0.78
C ARG A 474 35.43 23.05 -0.62
N LEU A 475 34.18 23.25 -1.05
CA LEU A 475 33.14 22.22 -0.94
C LEU A 475 33.48 21.00 -1.79
N LEU A 476 33.94 21.20 -3.03
CA LEU A 476 34.38 20.09 -3.89
C LEU A 476 35.61 19.36 -3.32
N ALA A 477 36.54 20.08 -2.70
CA ALA A 477 37.68 19.48 -2.03
C ALA A 477 37.25 18.64 -0.83
N GLU A 478 36.33 19.14 0.00
CA GLU A 478 35.75 18.41 1.14
C GLU A 478 34.98 17.17 0.66
N VAL A 479 34.17 17.26 -0.40
CA VAL A 479 33.49 16.10 -1.00
C VAL A 479 34.49 15.04 -1.44
N ARG A 480 35.54 15.42 -2.17
CA ARG A 480 36.57 14.49 -2.65
C ARG A 480 37.41 13.87 -1.53
N ALA A 481 37.52 14.54 -0.39
CA ALA A 481 38.23 14.05 0.77
C ALA A 481 37.43 13.00 1.58
N ILE A 482 36.13 12.83 1.32
CA ILE A 482 35.31 11.82 1.99
C ILE A 482 35.78 10.42 1.55
N PRO A 483 36.18 9.53 2.48
CA PRO A 483 36.51 8.15 2.15
C PRO A 483 35.35 7.47 1.42
N GLY A 484 35.65 6.78 0.32
CA GLY A 484 34.66 6.08 -0.50
C GLY A 484 34.08 6.90 -1.66
N VAL A 485 34.39 8.20 -1.78
CA VAL A 485 34.06 8.96 -3.00
C VAL A 485 34.97 8.52 -4.15
N ARG A 486 34.37 8.14 -5.28
CA ARG A 486 35.05 7.65 -6.48
C ARG A 486 35.19 8.71 -7.57
N GLY A 487 34.29 9.69 -7.58
CA GLY A 487 34.26 10.72 -8.61
C GLY A 487 33.19 11.77 -8.36
N SER A 488 33.35 12.94 -8.96
CA SER A 488 32.37 14.03 -8.90
C SER A 488 32.28 14.74 -10.24
N ALA A 489 31.07 15.12 -10.64
CA ALA A 489 30.83 15.98 -11.80
C ALA A 489 30.03 17.23 -11.40
N VAL A 490 30.45 18.39 -11.89
CA VAL A 490 29.68 19.62 -11.83
C VAL A 490 28.98 19.81 -13.15
N VAL A 491 27.65 19.86 -13.10
CA VAL A 491 26.81 19.93 -14.29
C VAL A 491 26.26 21.33 -14.41
N HIS A 492 26.54 21.99 -15.54
CA HIS A 492 26.18 23.39 -15.75
C HIS A 492 24.90 23.54 -16.56
N ALA A 493 24.14 24.58 -16.22
CA ALA A 493 23.01 25.05 -16.98
C ALA A 493 23.46 25.51 -18.36
N ASN A 494 22.57 25.41 -19.35
CA ASN A 494 22.84 25.75 -20.74
C ASN A 494 21.78 26.72 -21.26
N PRO A 495 21.81 27.98 -20.80
CA PRO A 495 20.80 28.97 -21.19
C PRO A 495 20.81 29.25 -22.70
N ASP A 496 21.97 29.13 -23.32
CA ASP A 496 22.18 29.43 -24.75
C ASP A 496 21.85 28.24 -25.68
N GLY A 497 21.44 27.09 -25.13
CA GLY A 497 21.03 25.92 -25.92
C GLY A 497 22.15 25.31 -26.75
N ILE A 498 23.39 25.35 -26.27
CA ILE A 498 24.58 24.86 -26.97
C ILE A 498 24.56 23.33 -27.05
N GLY A 499 24.61 22.78 -28.26
CA GLY A 499 24.62 21.33 -28.51
C GLY A 499 23.23 20.73 -28.74
N LYS A 500 23.18 19.52 -29.32
CA LYS A 500 21.92 18.83 -29.66
C LYS A 500 21.64 17.69 -28.67
N VAL A 501 20.38 17.52 -28.26
CA VAL A 501 19.93 16.32 -27.51
C VAL A 501 19.62 15.20 -28.52
N VAL A 502 20.23 14.02 -28.36
CA VAL A 502 20.13 12.92 -29.36
C VAL A 502 19.13 11.83 -28.96
N HIS A 503 18.68 11.76 -27.70
CA HIS A 503 18.07 10.53 -27.16
C HIS A 503 16.67 10.63 -26.53
N ARG A 504 15.97 11.78 -26.60
CA ARG A 504 14.57 11.85 -26.15
C ARG A 504 13.65 11.35 -27.27
N ARG A 505 12.89 10.26 -27.05
CA ARG A 505 11.74 9.92 -27.91
C ARG A 505 10.67 10.99 -27.68
N VAL A 506 10.57 11.95 -28.58
CA VAL A 506 9.53 12.98 -28.55
C VAL A 506 8.24 12.38 -29.11
N HIS A 507 7.19 12.27 -28.29
CA HIS A 507 5.85 11.94 -28.75
C HIS A 507 5.12 13.23 -29.19
N PRO A 508 4.17 13.15 -30.14
CA PRO A 508 3.35 14.31 -30.51
C PRO A 508 2.60 14.85 -29.27
N GLY A 509 2.89 16.10 -28.89
CA GLY A 509 2.32 16.75 -27.70
C GLY A 509 3.28 16.92 -26.52
N ASP A 510 4.49 16.36 -26.59
CA ASP A 510 5.55 16.64 -25.60
C ASP A 510 6.00 18.11 -25.68
N PRO A 511 6.30 18.76 -24.53
CA PRO A 511 6.92 20.09 -24.54
C PRO A 511 8.26 20.06 -25.30
N PRO A 512 8.70 21.19 -25.88
CA PRO A 512 9.96 21.24 -26.62
C PRO A 512 11.11 20.70 -25.77
N PRO A 513 12.07 19.97 -26.38
CA PRO A 513 13.17 19.38 -25.63
C PRO A 513 13.99 20.48 -24.97
N ASP A 514 13.93 20.45 -23.64
CA ASP A 514 14.89 21.00 -22.71
C ASP A 514 16.33 21.03 -23.28
N ALA A 515 17.00 22.20 -23.25
CA ALA A 515 18.41 22.32 -23.60
C ALA A 515 19.28 21.29 -22.81
N PRO A 516 20.29 20.67 -23.45
CA PRO A 516 21.17 19.72 -22.76
C PRO A 516 21.98 20.43 -21.69
N ALA A 517 22.36 19.74 -20.62
CA ALA A 517 23.32 20.27 -19.65
C ALA A 517 24.75 20.22 -20.22
N LEU A 518 25.62 21.10 -19.74
CA LEU A 518 27.02 21.15 -20.16
C LEU A 518 27.92 20.59 -19.06
N VAL A 519 28.79 19.65 -19.43
CA VAL A 519 29.71 18.99 -18.50
C VAL A 519 31.10 18.92 -19.11
N THR A 520 32.13 19.15 -18.30
CA THR A 520 33.51 18.98 -18.75
C THR A 520 33.82 17.50 -18.95
N CYS A 521 34.65 17.19 -19.95
CA CYS A 521 35.00 15.80 -20.23
C CYS A 521 35.83 15.15 -19.12
N SER A 522 36.54 15.95 -18.31
CA SER A 522 37.22 15.48 -17.10
C SER A 522 36.25 15.05 -16.00
N ASP A 523 35.15 15.79 -15.83
CA ASP A 523 34.11 15.46 -14.84
C ASP A 523 33.33 14.22 -15.28
N LEU A 524 32.92 14.17 -16.56
CA LEU A 524 32.19 13.03 -17.09
C LEU A 524 33.01 11.73 -17.02
N ALA A 525 34.34 11.80 -17.20
CA ALA A 525 35.23 10.65 -17.06
C ALA A 525 35.26 10.08 -15.64
N GLN A 526 34.99 10.90 -14.61
CA GLN A 526 34.87 10.45 -13.22
C GLN A 526 33.49 9.83 -12.92
N THR A 527 32.52 10.03 -13.80
CA THR A 527 31.13 9.58 -13.66
C THR A 527 30.70 8.72 -14.86
N PRO A 528 31.40 7.59 -15.12
CA PRO A 528 31.25 6.84 -16.36
C PRO A 528 29.85 6.25 -16.56
N MET A 529 29.07 6.04 -15.50
CA MET A 529 27.69 5.55 -15.58
C MET A 529 26.76 6.47 -16.38
N VAL A 530 27.10 7.75 -16.57
CA VAL A 530 26.28 8.70 -17.36
C VAL A 530 26.58 8.62 -18.86
N GLY A 531 27.80 8.21 -19.23
CA GLY A 531 28.23 8.09 -20.62
C GLY A 531 29.67 8.50 -20.84
N ARG A 532 30.04 8.72 -22.10
CA ARG A 532 31.40 9.07 -22.53
C ARG A 532 31.43 10.36 -23.31
N CYS A 533 32.52 11.11 -23.09
CA CYS A 533 32.85 12.26 -23.91
C CYS A 533 33.38 11.79 -25.30
N PRO A 534 33.07 12.52 -26.38
CA PRO A 534 33.63 12.24 -27.69
C PRO A 534 35.13 12.56 -27.72
N ALA A 535 35.89 11.83 -28.53
CA ALA A 535 37.34 12.00 -28.61
C ALA A 535 37.72 13.43 -29.02
N GLY A 536 38.68 14.02 -28.30
CA GLY A 536 39.20 15.38 -28.57
C GLY A 536 38.32 16.53 -28.07
N ALA A 537 37.15 16.26 -27.50
CA ALA A 537 36.31 17.31 -26.90
C ALA A 537 36.73 17.62 -25.45
N SER A 538 36.58 18.88 -25.06
CA SER A 538 36.81 19.34 -23.68
C SER A 538 35.51 19.51 -22.89
N VAL A 539 34.40 19.74 -23.59
CA VAL A 539 33.04 19.89 -23.03
C VAL A 539 32.07 19.08 -23.90
N THR A 540 31.07 18.47 -23.26
CA THR A 540 30.03 17.70 -23.91
C THR A 540 28.64 18.15 -23.47
N ALA A 541 27.67 18.05 -24.38
CA ALA A 541 26.27 18.31 -24.14
C ALA A 541 25.57 17.01 -23.75
N VAL A 542 25.07 16.93 -22.52
CA VAL A 542 24.49 15.73 -21.92
C VAL A 542 23.00 15.95 -21.70
N ASP A 543 22.17 14.94 -21.96
CA ASP A 543 20.77 15.00 -21.54
C ASP A 543 20.74 15.15 -20.01
N ARG A 544 20.13 16.23 -19.52
CA ARG A 544 20.05 16.51 -18.08
C ARG A 544 19.43 15.36 -17.29
N TYR A 545 18.51 14.60 -17.90
CA TYR A 545 17.87 13.46 -17.24
C TYR A 545 18.77 12.22 -17.14
N ALA A 546 19.92 12.20 -17.81
CA ALA A 546 20.89 11.11 -17.70
C ALA A 546 21.58 11.05 -16.33
N PHE A 547 21.60 12.15 -15.56
CA PHE A 547 22.16 12.20 -14.21
C PHE A 547 21.19 11.62 -13.17
N VAL A 548 19.91 11.96 -13.27
CA VAL A 548 18.84 11.48 -12.38
C VAL A 548 18.28 10.11 -12.82
N GLY A 549 18.87 9.50 -13.85
CA GLY A 549 18.40 8.27 -14.47
C GLY A 549 18.76 7.03 -13.66
N LEU A 550 17.82 6.08 -13.55
CA LEU A 550 18.04 4.82 -12.85
C LEU A 550 18.94 3.84 -13.62
N GLN A 551 19.17 4.07 -14.91
CA GLN A 551 19.95 3.17 -15.78
C GLN A 551 21.33 3.77 -16.04
N SER A 552 22.37 2.92 -16.02
CA SER A 552 23.70 3.35 -16.46
C SER A 552 23.84 3.22 -17.98
N HIS A 553 24.58 4.14 -18.57
CA HIS A 553 24.84 4.19 -20.00
C HIS A 553 26.34 4.38 -20.31
N PRO A 554 27.25 3.55 -19.77
CA PRO A 554 28.69 3.81 -19.82
C PRO A 554 29.34 3.74 -21.19
N SER A 555 28.63 3.25 -22.20
CA SER A 555 29.08 3.22 -23.60
C SER A 555 28.43 4.30 -24.46
N LEU A 556 27.50 5.11 -23.92
CA LEU A 556 26.75 6.10 -24.67
C LEU A 556 27.64 7.32 -24.98
N PRO A 557 27.92 7.63 -26.26
CA PRO A 557 28.69 8.80 -26.62
C PRO A 557 27.81 10.05 -26.64
N TRP A 558 28.16 11.06 -25.86
CA TRP A 558 27.50 12.36 -25.90
C TRP A 558 28.11 13.27 -26.99
N PRO A 559 27.34 14.21 -27.56
CA PRO A 559 27.86 15.15 -28.56
C PRO A 559 28.75 16.25 -27.93
N ALA A 560 29.81 16.62 -28.64
CA ALA A 560 30.69 17.71 -28.23
C ALA A 560 29.94 19.05 -28.20
N ALA A 561 30.25 19.89 -27.22
CA ALA A 561 29.73 21.26 -27.14
C ALA A 561 30.82 22.25 -27.57
N ALA A 562 30.49 23.18 -28.45
CA ALA A 562 31.42 24.19 -28.97
C ALA A 562 31.62 25.35 -27.97
N ILE A 563 32.14 25.03 -26.79
CA ILE A 563 32.37 25.98 -25.69
C ILE A 563 33.65 25.58 -24.93
N SER A 564 34.42 26.57 -24.48
CA SER A 564 35.63 26.32 -23.69
C SER A 564 35.32 25.95 -22.24
N THR A 565 36.18 25.19 -21.59
CA THR A 565 36.04 24.82 -20.17
C THR A 565 35.99 26.06 -19.25
N ALA A 566 36.76 27.11 -19.58
CA ALA A 566 36.76 28.36 -18.84
C ALA A 566 35.45 29.15 -18.98
N ALA A 567 34.76 29.04 -20.12
CA ALA A 567 33.44 29.63 -20.32
C ALA A 567 32.37 28.82 -19.58
N VAL A 568 32.42 27.49 -19.64
CA VAL A 568 31.51 26.60 -18.88
C VAL A 568 31.60 26.85 -17.38
N ALA A 569 32.81 27.02 -16.85
CA ALA A 569 33.02 27.27 -15.42
C ALA A 569 32.34 28.56 -14.89
N LYS A 570 31.96 29.49 -15.79
CA LYS A 570 31.22 30.72 -15.44
C LYS A 570 29.71 30.55 -15.53
N LEU A 571 29.23 29.45 -16.12
CA LEU A 571 27.80 29.18 -16.23
C LEU A 571 27.24 28.72 -14.88
N PRO A 572 25.98 29.07 -14.57
CA PRO A 572 25.30 28.55 -13.39
C PRO A 572 25.36 27.03 -13.32
N VAL A 573 25.50 26.50 -12.12
CA VAL A 573 25.54 25.06 -11.84
C VAL A 573 24.09 24.58 -11.73
N GLN A 574 23.74 23.57 -12.52
CA GLN A 574 22.42 22.95 -12.50
C GLN A 574 22.33 21.89 -11.38
N LEU A 575 23.34 21.02 -11.29
CA LEU A 575 23.44 20.00 -10.26
C LEU A 575 24.89 19.60 -9.99
N VAL A 576 25.13 19.04 -8.82
CA VAL A 576 26.39 18.37 -8.46
C VAL A 576 26.11 16.88 -8.33
N TYR A 577 26.95 16.06 -8.96
CA TYR A 577 26.78 14.62 -9.06
C TYR A 577 28.00 13.90 -8.47
N VAL A 578 27.83 13.04 -7.45
CA VAL A 578 28.93 12.46 -6.68
C VAL A 578 28.80 10.94 -6.60
N ALA A 579 29.69 10.23 -7.27
CA ALA A 579 29.77 8.78 -7.22
C ALA A 579 30.55 8.29 -6.00
N THR A 580 30.02 7.30 -5.31
CA THR A 580 30.62 6.70 -4.11
C THR A 580 30.89 5.20 -4.28
N ASP A 581 31.36 4.55 -3.23
CA ASP A 581 31.52 3.11 -3.15
C ASP A 581 30.21 2.37 -2.80
N GLY A 582 29.14 3.11 -2.52
CA GLY A 582 27.83 2.57 -2.15
C GLY A 582 27.68 2.24 -0.67
N SER A 583 28.69 2.50 0.17
CA SER A 583 28.53 2.33 1.62
C SER A 583 27.68 3.47 2.20
N THR A 584 26.78 3.14 3.14
CA THR A 584 25.93 4.12 3.83
C THR A 584 26.78 5.24 4.44
N ALA A 585 27.93 4.91 5.03
CA ALA A 585 28.81 5.92 5.63
C ALA A 585 29.33 6.96 4.62
N SER A 586 29.71 6.55 3.41
CA SER A 586 30.20 7.45 2.37
C SER A 586 29.06 8.30 1.81
N MET A 587 27.95 7.65 1.46
CA MET A 587 26.76 8.29 0.89
C MET A 587 26.16 9.34 1.85
N GLU A 588 25.97 8.99 3.11
CA GLU A 588 25.36 9.89 4.10
C GLU A 588 26.28 11.05 4.49
N ARG A 589 27.61 10.88 4.43
CA ARG A 589 28.56 12.01 4.62
C ARG A 589 28.49 12.99 3.46
N VAL A 590 28.46 12.49 2.22
CA VAL A 590 28.30 13.32 1.03
C VAL A 590 26.97 14.06 1.09
N ARG A 591 25.87 13.35 1.39
CA ARG A 591 24.53 13.95 1.53
C ARG A 591 24.53 15.03 2.61
N THR A 592 25.08 14.75 3.79
CA THR A 592 25.17 15.73 4.89
C THR A 592 25.93 16.99 4.48
N LEU A 593 27.08 16.82 3.82
CA LEU A 593 27.90 17.95 3.38
C LEU A 593 27.16 18.80 2.33
N LEU A 594 26.51 18.17 1.36
CA LEU A 594 25.75 18.85 0.30
C LEU A 594 24.48 19.52 0.84
N SER A 595 23.70 18.85 1.70
CA SER A 595 22.51 19.43 2.34
C SER A 595 22.86 20.60 3.26
N THR A 596 24.02 20.58 3.91
CA THR A 596 24.48 21.72 4.74
C THR A 596 24.92 22.90 3.87
N ALA A 597 25.59 22.64 2.75
CA ALA A 597 26.04 23.68 1.83
C ALA A 597 24.90 24.29 1.00
N TYR A 598 23.89 23.48 0.66
CA TYR A 598 22.73 23.86 -0.13
C TYR A 598 21.42 23.45 0.59
N PRO A 599 21.07 24.11 1.71
CA PRO A 599 19.89 23.74 2.52
C PRO A 599 18.55 23.91 1.79
N HIS A 600 18.57 24.55 0.63
CA HIS A 600 17.41 24.78 -0.21
C HIS A 600 17.19 23.69 -1.26
N HIS A 601 18.16 22.78 -1.41
CA HIS A 601 18.13 21.70 -2.38
C HIS A 601 18.31 20.38 -1.66
N GLN A 602 17.44 19.42 -1.99
CA GLN A 602 17.53 18.10 -1.42
C GLN A 602 18.69 17.34 -2.08
N ALA A 603 19.64 16.86 -1.28
CA ALA A 603 20.64 15.92 -1.75
C ALA A 603 20.06 14.50 -1.72
N ARG A 604 19.97 13.85 -2.88
CA ARG A 604 19.28 12.57 -3.07
C ARG A 604 20.23 11.56 -3.68
N ALA A 605 20.08 10.30 -3.32
CA ALA A 605 20.64 9.21 -4.10
C ALA A 605 19.73 8.94 -5.30
N VAL A 606 20.31 8.47 -6.40
CA VAL A 606 19.50 7.99 -7.54
C VAL A 606 18.56 6.85 -7.10
N GLY A 607 18.98 6.05 -6.11
CA GLY A 607 18.12 5.04 -5.47
C GLY A 607 16.95 5.59 -4.66
N ASP A 608 17.01 6.85 -4.20
CA ASP A 608 15.97 7.45 -3.36
C ASP A 608 14.69 7.79 -4.16
N TYR A 609 14.82 8.02 -5.48
CA TYR A 609 13.65 8.18 -6.36
C TYR A 609 12.75 6.95 -6.36
N GLY A 610 13.34 5.78 -6.04
CA GLY A 610 12.63 4.53 -5.95
C GLY A 610 12.11 4.22 -4.55
N THR A 611 12.64 4.79 -3.47
CA THR A 611 12.48 4.22 -2.12
C THR A 611 11.06 4.21 -1.58
N ASP A 612 10.26 5.25 -1.78
CA ASP A 612 8.88 5.25 -1.21
C ASP A 612 8.01 4.20 -1.91
N LEU A 613 8.14 4.11 -3.25
CA LEU A 613 7.45 3.09 -4.05
C LEU A 613 8.06 1.69 -3.86
N GLN A 614 9.38 1.56 -3.71
CA GLN A 614 10.10 0.29 -3.56
C GLN A 614 9.94 -0.31 -2.18
N GLN A 615 9.89 0.50 -1.11
CA GLN A 615 9.52 0.04 0.23
C GLN A 615 8.06 -0.42 0.25
N GLU A 616 7.16 0.32 -0.40
CA GLU A 616 5.77 -0.11 -0.61
C GLU A 616 5.74 -1.46 -1.36
N LEU A 617 6.47 -1.59 -2.47
CA LEU A 617 6.56 -2.83 -3.28
C LEU A 617 7.20 -4.00 -2.54
N ALA A 618 8.27 -3.77 -1.78
CA ALA A 618 8.91 -4.78 -0.94
C ALA A 618 7.94 -5.29 0.13
N SER A 619 7.13 -4.40 0.71
CA SER A 619 6.06 -4.79 1.63
C SER A 619 4.97 -5.61 0.93
N TRP A 620 4.57 -5.25 -0.28
CA TRP A 620 3.66 -6.04 -1.11
C TRP A 620 4.23 -7.42 -1.45
N ARG A 621 5.53 -7.53 -1.76
CA ARG A 621 6.23 -8.82 -1.97
C ARG A 621 6.21 -9.68 -0.72
N GLN A 622 6.44 -9.08 0.45
CA GLN A 622 6.39 -9.80 1.73
C GLN A 622 4.98 -10.28 2.04
N LEU A 623 3.94 -9.51 1.74
CA LEU A 623 2.54 -9.94 1.84
C LEU A 623 2.25 -11.13 0.93
N ALA A 624 2.73 -11.11 -0.32
CA ALA A 624 2.58 -12.27 -1.21
C ALA A 624 3.29 -13.53 -0.65
N ASN A 625 4.42 -13.36 0.02
CA ASN A 625 5.16 -14.46 0.65
C ASN A 625 4.54 -14.98 1.95
N VAL A 626 3.81 -14.15 2.71
CA VAL A 626 3.09 -14.56 3.94
C VAL A 626 1.77 -15.26 3.62
N VAL A 627 1.20 -14.97 2.45
CA VAL A 627 -0.03 -15.62 1.96
C VAL A 627 0.27 -17.01 1.34
N LEU A 628 1.52 -17.27 0.94
CA LEU A 628 2.05 -18.59 0.56
C LEU A 628 2.41 -19.40 1.82
#